data_AF-A0AAJ4A4P0-F1
#
_entry.id   AF-A0AAJ4A4P0-F1
#
_cell.length_a   1.000
_cell.length_b   1.000
_cell.length_c   1.000
_cell.angle_alpha   90.00
_cell.angle_beta   90.00
_cell.angle_gamma   90.00
#
_symmetry.space_group_name_H-M   'P 1'
#
loop_
_entity.id
_entity.type
_entity.pdbx_description
1 polymer ?
#
loop_
_entity_poly.entity_id
_entity_poly.type
_entity_poly.pdbx_seq_one_letter_code
_entity_poly.pdbx_strand_id
1 'polypeptide(L)'
;MLENSVWRQYNSENSFREMLVKFCKLDAINMIEDDKLLYGVLKSKLTKKELRLFAMDSADLDNNEIKSLFNYNDEELEKAKFKLYKKLKQDKVRLGFKAVSIEE
;
A
#
# COMPACT_ATOMS: atom_id res chain seq x y z
N MET A 1 -8.15 -10.64 -10.07
CA MET A 1 -8.70 -9.50 -9.30
C MET A 1 -8.49 -9.73 -7.81
N LEU A 2 -8.33 -8.65 -7.03
CA LEU A 2 -8.02 -8.68 -5.60
C LEU A 2 -9.24 -8.96 -4.70
N GLU A 3 -10.23 -9.71 -5.16
CA GLU A 3 -11.59 -9.82 -4.56
C GLU A 3 -11.60 -10.21 -3.08
N ASN A 4 -10.68 -11.08 -2.64
CA ASN A 4 -10.56 -11.51 -1.23
C ASN A 4 -9.45 -10.79 -0.44
N SER A 5 -8.99 -9.63 -0.93
CA SER A 5 -7.91 -8.87 -0.31
C SER A 5 -8.41 -7.89 0.74
N VAL A 6 -7.52 -7.48 1.66
CA VAL A 6 -7.79 -6.36 2.59
C VAL A 6 -8.03 -5.08 1.81
N TRP A 7 -7.44 -4.93 0.62
CA TRP A 7 -7.68 -3.79 -0.26
C TRP A 7 -9.16 -3.68 -0.65
N ARG A 8 -9.76 -4.75 -1.19
CA ARG A 8 -11.17 -4.76 -1.63
C ARG A 8 -12.18 -4.62 -0.50
N GLN A 9 -11.78 -4.80 0.76
CA GLN A 9 -12.64 -4.51 1.92
C GLN A 9 -12.91 -3.01 2.11
N TYR A 10 -11.99 -2.15 1.64
CA TYR A 10 -12.09 -0.70 1.81
C TYR A 10 -12.13 0.06 0.48
N ASN A 11 -11.63 -0.53 -0.61
CA ASN A 11 -11.51 0.10 -1.92
C ASN A 11 -12.27 -0.71 -2.97
N SER A 12 -13.52 -0.34 -3.18
CA SER A 12 -14.42 -0.89 -4.21
C SER A 12 -14.17 -0.28 -5.59
N GLU A 13 -13.85 1.02 -5.65
CA GLU A 13 -13.70 1.76 -6.91
C GLU A 13 -12.24 2.14 -7.22
N ASN A 14 -11.39 2.29 -6.20
CA ASN A 14 -10.00 2.70 -6.39
C ASN A 14 -9.11 1.60 -6.96
N SER A 15 -8.28 1.99 -7.93
CA SER A 15 -7.22 1.16 -8.47
C SER A 15 -6.05 1.07 -7.49
N PHE A 16 -5.70 -0.15 -7.09
CA PHE A 16 -4.58 -0.41 -6.18
C PHE A 16 -3.25 0.11 -6.74
N ARG A 17 -3.02 -0.14 -8.03
CA ARG A 17 -1.82 0.31 -8.73
C ARG A 17 -1.71 1.84 -8.74
N GLU A 18 -2.77 2.56 -9.08
CA GLU A 18 -2.74 4.03 -9.15
C GLU A 18 -2.45 4.68 -7.79
N MET A 19 -3.08 4.18 -6.74
CA MET A 19 -2.84 4.69 -5.38
C MET A 19 -1.40 4.43 -4.96
N LEU A 20 -0.87 3.25 -5.26
CA LEU A 20 0.51 2.93 -4.92
C LEU A 20 1.52 3.78 -5.71
N VAL A 21 1.28 4.04 -7.00
CA VAL A 21 2.06 4.99 -7.82
C VAL A 21 2.08 6.36 -7.16
N LYS A 22 0.89 6.88 -6.78
CA LYS A 22 0.72 8.17 -6.12
C LYS A 22 1.50 8.26 -4.80
N PHE A 23 1.41 7.25 -3.95
CA PHE A 23 2.07 7.26 -2.64
C PHE A 23 3.56 6.95 -2.70
N CYS A 24 3.97 6.00 -3.54
CA CYS A 24 5.37 5.62 -3.72
C CYS A 24 6.17 6.64 -4.54
N LYS A 25 5.50 7.60 -5.21
CA LYS A 25 6.10 8.50 -6.21
C LYS A 25 6.91 7.70 -7.23
N LEU A 26 6.33 6.61 -7.70
CA LEU A 26 6.91 5.77 -8.75
C LEU A 26 6.22 6.09 -10.07
N ASP A 27 6.89 5.78 -11.18
CA ASP A 27 6.27 5.85 -12.48
C ASP A 27 5.44 4.59 -12.72
N ALA A 28 4.18 4.75 -13.15
CA ALA A 28 3.27 3.64 -13.40
C ALA A 28 3.81 2.69 -14.48
N ILE A 29 4.58 3.21 -15.44
CA ILE A 29 5.15 2.43 -16.56
C ILE A 29 6.16 1.40 -16.04
N ASN A 30 6.95 1.78 -15.04
CA ASN A 30 7.98 0.90 -14.47
C ASN A 30 7.42 -0.11 -13.46
N MET A 31 6.11 -0.14 -13.25
CA MET A 31 5.47 -0.87 -12.16
C MET A 31 4.82 -2.15 -12.64
N ILE A 32 4.82 -3.20 -11.80
CA ILE A 32 4.15 -4.48 -12.09
C ILE A 32 2.69 -4.22 -12.48
N GLU A 33 2.30 -4.69 -13.66
CA GLU A 33 0.94 -4.50 -14.19
C GLU A 33 -0.09 -5.42 -13.56
N ASP A 34 0.33 -6.63 -13.19
CA ASP A 34 -0.54 -7.60 -12.54
C ASP A 34 -0.76 -7.22 -11.07
N ASP A 35 -1.98 -6.78 -10.76
CA ASP A 35 -2.39 -6.40 -9.40
C ASP A 35 -2.16 -7.49 -8.36
N LYS A 36 -2.29 -8.78 -8.73
CA LYS A 36 -2.12 -9.91 -7.81
C LYS A 36 -0.65 -10.10 -7.47
N LEU A 37 0.24 -10.03 -8.45
CA LEU A 37 1.69 -10.04 -8.23
C LEU A 37 2.13 -8.83 -7.41
N LEU A 38 1.67 -7.64 -7.79
CA LEU A 38 1.98 -6.41 -7.09
C LEU A 38 1.53 -6.45 -5.62
N TYR A 39 0.31 -6.92 -5.37
CA TYR A 39 -0.22 -7.08 -4.02
C TYR A 39 0.51 -8.18 -3.24
N GLY A 40 0.98 -9.23 -3.92
CA GLY A 40 1.84 -10.26 -3.34
C GLY A 40 3.18 -9.70 -2.85
N VAL A 41 3.82 -8.85 -3.66
CA VAL A 41 5.03 -8.13 -3.25
C VAL A 41 4.73 -7.22 -2.06
N LEU A 42 3.64 -6.46 -2.12
CA LEU A 42 3.26 -5.57 -1.02
C LEU A 42 3.06 -6.34 0.29
N LYS A 43 2.36 -7.48 0.24
CA LYS A 43 2.19 -8.40 1.38
C LYS A 43 3.50 -8.97 1.92
N SER A 44 4.51 -9.16 1.09
CA SER A 44 5.83 -9.64 1.52
C SER A 44 6.64 -8.54 2.21
N LYS A 45 6.46 -7.27 1.80
CA LYS A 45 7.22 -6.12 2.34
C LYS A 45 6.54 -5.43 3.53
N LEU A 46 5.22 -5.47 3.59
CA LEU A 46 4.40 -4.85 4.64
C LEU A 46 3.84 -5.91 5.60
N THR A 47 3.76 -5.54 6.87
CA THR A 47 3.00 -6.30 7.86
C THR A 47 1.49 -6.21 7.59
N LYS A 48 0.71 -7.13 8.17
CA LYS A 48 -0.77 -7.11 8.05
C LYS A 48 -1.39 -5.79 8.53
N LYS A 49 -0.80 -5.17 9.57
CA LYS A 49 -1.24 -3.86 10.08
C LYS A 49 -0.94 -2.73 9.10
N GLU A 50 0.28 -2.68 8.57
CA GLU A 50 0.71 -1.71 7.56
C GLU A 50 -0.13 -1.81 6.27
N LEU A 51 -0.39 -3.03 5.79
CA LEU A 51 -1.22 -3.29 4.61
C LEU A 51 -2.65 -2.79 4.81
N ARG A 52 -3.22 -3.03 5.99
CA ARG A 52 -4.58 -2.58 6.34
C ARG A 52 -4.64 -1.07 6.51
N LEU A 53 -3.63 -0.48 7.16
CA LEU A 53 -3.50 0.97 7.27
C LEU A 53 -3.42 1.62 5.88
N PHE A 54 -2.61 1.07 4.97
CA PHE A 54 -2.52 1.55 3.60
C PHE A 54 -3.85 1.46 2.85
N ALA A 55 -4.56 0.34 2.98
CA ALA A 55 -5.85 0.16 2.34
C ALA A 55 -6.90 1.15 2.88
N MET A 56 -6.94 1.37 4.19
CA MET A 56 -7.86 2.32 4.81
C MET A 56 -7.52 3.77 4.44
N ASP A 57 -6.23 4.14 4.49
CA ASP A 57 -5.77 5.48 4.13
C ASP A 57 -5.99 5.78 2.64
N SER A 58 -5.84 4.77 1.77
CA SER A 58 -6.16 4.91 0.34
C SER A 58 -7.66 5.00 0.08
N ALA A 59 -8.50 4.49 0.97
CA ALA A 59 -9.95 4.66 0.86
C ALA A 59 -10.43 6.02 1.40
N ASP A 60 -9.51 6.91 1.78
CA ASP A 60 -9.81 8.20 2.41
C ASP A 60 -10.67 8.05 3.68
N LEU A 61 -10.52 6.93 4.40
CA LEU A 61 -11.22 6.72 5.67
C LEU A 61 -10.76 7.73 6.73
N ASP A 62 -11.72 8.17 7.54
CA ASP A 62 -11.44 9.13 8.59
C ASP A 62 -10.40 8.61 9.58
N ASN A 63 -9.48 9.50 9.99
CA ASN A 63 -8.42 9.17 10.92
C ASN A 63 -8.96 8.62 12.26
N ASN A 64 -10.15 9.04 12.69
CA ASN A 64 -10.79 8.54 13.91
C ASN A 64 -11.23 7.07 13.76
N GLU A 65 -11.73 6.68 12.59
CA GLU A 65 -12.07 5.27 12.32
C GLU A 65 -10.81 4.41 12.32
N ILE A 66 -9.75 4.86 11.66
CA ILE A 66 -8.46 4.16 11.65
C ILE A 66 -7.91 4.04 13.08
N LYS A 67 -7.92 5.13 13.86
CA LYS A 67 -7.50 5.13 15.26
C LYS A 67 -8.29 4.12 16.08
N SER A 68 -9.61 4.11 15.96
CA SER A 68 -10.47 3.17 16.68
C SER A 68 -10.17 1.71 16.33
N LEU A 69 -10.01 1.41 15.04
CA LEU A 69 -9.78 0.03 14.55
C LEU A 69 -8.42 -0.53 14.98
N PHE A 70 -7.39 0.32 15.06
CA PHE A 70 -6.06 -0.06 15.50
C PHE A 70 -5.78 0.21 16.99
N ASN A 71 -6.73 0.84 17.67
CA ASN A 71 -6.58 1.38 19.03
C ASN A 71 -5.35 2.30 19.16
N TYR A 72 -5.12 3.15 18.15
CA TYR A 72 -4.03 4.13 18.11
C TYR A 72 -4.49 5.50 18.61
N ASN A 73 -3.55 6.25 19.19
CA ASN A 73 -3.69 7.69 19.41
C ASN A 73 -3.19 8.47 18.18
N ASP A 74 -3.39 9.80 18.16
CA ASP A 74 -3.00 10.65 17.01
C ASP A 74 -1.51 10.51 16.67
N GLU A 75 -0.64 10.55 17.67
CA GLU A 75 0.80 10.37 17.47
C GLU A 75 1.17 8.99 16.91
N GLU A 76 0.55 7.91 17.39
CA GLU A 76 0.82 6.56 16.90
C GLU A 76 0.32 6.36 15.48
N LEU A 77 -0.85 6.92 15.14
CA LEU A 77 -1.36 6.90 13.78
C LEU A 77 -0.40 7.63 12.84
N GLU A 78 0.02 8.85 13.19
CA GLU A 78 0.97 9.61 12.39
C GLU A 78 2.32 8.88 12.26
N LYS A 79 2.85 8.32 13.35
CA LYS A 79 4.09 7.53 13.32
C LYS A 79 3.94 6.28 12.46
N ALA A 80 2.78 5.60 12.50
CA ALA A 80 2.51 4.42 11.69
C ALA A 80 2.41 4.76 10.21
N LYS A 81 1.67 5.81 9.84
CA LYS A 81 1.59 6.32 8.46
C LYS A 81 2.96 6.75 7.97
N PHE A 82 3.71 7.51 8.77
CA PHE A 82 5.05 7.96 8.42
C PHE A 82 6.00 6.78 8.17
N LYS A 83 6.01 5.77 9.06
CA LYS A 83 6.83 4.56 8.87
C LYS A 83 6.43 3.80 7.61
N LEU A 84 5.12 3.62 7.37
CA LEU A 84 4.58 2.97 6.18
C LEU A 84 5.05 3.68 4.90
N TYR A 85 4.82 5.00 4.79
CA TYR A 85 5.18 5.77 3.61
C TYR A 85 6.69 5.89 3.44
N LYS A 86 7.44 6.01 4.53
CA LYS A 86 8.90 5.98 4.49
C LYS A 86 9.40 4.64 3.96
N LYS A 87 8.81 3.52 4.40
CA LYS A 87 9.14 2.17 3.92
C LYS A 87 8.79 2.00 2.44
N LEU A 88 7.61 2.43 2.01
CA LEU A 88 7.18 2.38 0.60
C LEU A 88 8.11 3.18 -0.33
N LYS A 89 8.71 4.27 0.18
CA LYS A 89 9.68 5.08 -0.55
C LYS A 89 11.11 4.51 -0.54
N GLN A 90 11.41 3.48 0.24
CA GLN A 90 12.75 2.88 0.25
C GLN A 90 13.01 2.12 -1.05
N ASP A 91 14.21 2.28 -1.61
CA ASP A 91 14.62 1.61 -2.85
C ASP A 91 14.43 0.10 -2.84
N LYS A 92 14.70 -0.57 -1.71
CA LYS A 92 14.51 -2.03 -1.57
C LYS A 92 13.06 -2.48 -1.79
N VAL A 93 12.10 -1.61 -1.46
CA VAL A 93 10.67 -1.88 -1.61
C VAL A 93 10.22 -1.47 -3.01
N ARG A 94 10.69 -0.30 -3.49
CA ARG A 94 10.46 0.18 -4.86
C ARG A 94 10.96 -0.78 -5.94
N LEU A 95 12.15 -1.37 -5.75
CA LEU A 95 12.70 -2.40 -6.64
C LEU A 95 11.79 -3.63 -6.72
N GLY A 96 11.11 -3.98 -5.63
CA GLY A 96 10.15 -5.07 -5.63
C GLY A 96 8.88 -4.77 -6.41
N PHE A 97 8.48 -3.50 -6.50
CA PHE A 97 7.31 -3.07 -7.28
C PHE A 97 7.62 -2.82 -8.75
N LYS A 98 8.90 -2.67 -9.09
CA LYS A 98 9.29 -2.53 -10.48
C LYS A 98 8.93 -3.83 -11.20
N ALA A 99 8.28 -3.72 -12.34
CA ALA A 99 8.22 -4.83 -13.26
C ALA A 99 9.68 -5.14 -13.58
N VAL A 100 10.19 -6.29 -13.14
CA VAL A 100 11.52 -6.74 -13.51
C VAL A 100 11.49 -6.85 -15.02
N SER A 101 12.01 -5.83 -15.71
CA SER A 101 12.51 -6.02 -17.06
C SER A 101 13.70 -6.94 -16.84
N ILE A 102 13.47 -8.24 -17.03
CA ILE A 102 14.55 -9.18 -17.25
C ILE A 102 15.13 -8.69 -18.59
N GLU A 103 16.11 -7.80 -18.53
CA GLU A 103 17.07 -7.71 -19.62
C GLU A 103 17.90 -8.99 -19.51
N GLU A 104 17.77 -9.82 -20.55
CA GLU A 104 18.53 -11.06 -20.78
C GLU A 104 20.04 -10.91 -20.58
#